data_AF-A0A3A8P9R4-F1
#
_entry.id   AF-A0A3A8P9R4-F1
#
_cell.length_a   1.000
_cell.length_b   1.000
_cell.length_c   1.000
_cell.angle_alpha   90.00
_cell.angle_beta   90.00
_cell.angle_gamma   90.00
#
_symmetry.space_group_name_H-M   'P 1'
#
loop_
_entity.id
_entity.type
_entity.pdbx_description
1 polymer ?
#
loop_
_entity_poly.entity_id
_entity_poly.type
_entity_poly.pdbx_seq_one_letter_code
_entity_poly.pdbx_strand_id
1 'polypeptide(L)'
;MAYDGELVKMQNGRWARFQRCQVYRPGVADAGETMLLIAVELEERYQQLLDDAADSLAEYRSQGVQVRLAPDAQGLSLQPEMSASVSVN
;
A
#
# COMPACT_ATOMS: atom_id res chain seq x y z
N MET A 1 -12.64 1.85 4.38
CA MET A 1 -12.18 2.53 5.62
C MET A 1 -10.70 2.24 5.75
N ALA A 2 -9.88 3.22 6.12
CA ALA A 2 -8.43 3.03 6.26
C ALA A 2 -8.10 2.34 7.60
N TYR A 3 -7.08 1.49 7.60
CA TYR A 3 -6.62 0.74 8.77
C TYR A 3 -5.30 1.30 9.33
N ASP A 4 -5.07 1.07 10.62
CA ASP A 4 -3.79 1.38 11.23
C ASP A 4 -2.67 0.52 10.59
N GLY A 5 -1.56 1.16 10.23
CA GLY A 5 -0.46 0.54 9.50
C GLY A 5 -0.67 0.43 7.99
N GLU A 6 -1.83 0.79 7.44
CA GLU A 6 -2.09 0.73 5.99
C GLU A 6 -1.17 1.71 5.25
N LEU A 7 -0.50 1.20 4.21
CA LEU A 7 0.37 1.99 3.33
C LEU A 7 -0.48 2.62 2.22
N VAL A 8 -0.30 3.91 1.98
CA VAL A 8 -1.04 4.66 0.96
C VAL A 8 -0.10 5.55 0.15
N LYS A 9 -0.35 5.67 -1.15
CA LYS A 9 0.28 6.69 -2.00
C LYS A 9 -0.60 7.95 -1.98
N MET A 10 -0.07 9.03 -1.42
CA MET A 10 -0.78 10.31 -1.32
C MET A 10 -0.89 10.99 -2.69
N GLN A 11 -1.78 11.99 -2.79
CA GLN A 11 -2.01 12.73 -4.05
C GLN A 11 -0.76 13.47 -4.55
N ASN A 12 0.15 13.86 -3.65
CA ASN A 12 1.43 14.47 -4.00
C ASN A 12 2.48 13.44 -4.47
N GLY A 13 2.10 12.17 -4.63
CA GLY A 13 2.98 11.08 -5.06
C GLY A 13 3.81 10.44 -3.94
N ARG A 14 3.80 11.00 -2.72
CA ARG A 14 4.58 10.49 -1.58
C ARG A 14 3.86 9.34 -0.89
N TRP A 15 4.61 8.36 -0.41
CA TRP A 15 4.12 7.27 0.42
C TRP A 15 3.90 7.73 1.86
N ALA A 16 2.80 7.27 2.45
CA ALA A 16 2.47 7.47 3.84
C ALA A 16 1.98 6.16 4.46
N ARG A 17 2.09 6.05 5.78
CA ARG A 17 1.48 4.99 6.56
C ARG A 17 0.43 5.60 7.47
N PHE A 18 -0.77 5.03 7.47
CA PHE A 18 -1.78 5.40 8.45
C PHE A 18 -1.32 4.99 9.85
N GLN A 19 -1.38 5.92 10.78
CA GLN A 19 -1.01 5.68 12.17
C GLN A 19 -2.07 6.25 13.09
N ARG A 20 -2.43 5.46 14.11
CA ARG A 20 -3.25 5.91 15.22
C ARG A 20 -2.43 6.80 16.15
N CYS A 21 -2.91 8.02 16.36
CA CYS A 21 -2.32 9.00 17.25
C CYS A 21 -3.34 9.41 18.30
N GLN A 22 -2.92 9.41 19.56
CA GLN A 22 -3.71 9.95 20.65
C GLN A 22 -3.54 11.47 20.66
N VAL A 23 -4.65 12.21 20.64
CA VAL A 23 -4.60 13.67 20.69
C VAL A 23 -4.88 14.12 22.12
N TYR A 24 -3.88 14.72 22.75
CA TYR A 24 -4.06 15.39 24.03
C TYR A 24 -4.67 16.78 23.82
N ARG A 25 -5.86 17.02 24.37
CA ARG A 25 -6.51 18.35 24.38
C ARG A 25 -6.58 18.91 25.80
N PRO A 26 -5.68 19.81 26.22
CA PRO A 26 -5.75 20.40 27.56
C PRO A 26 -7.09 21.14 27.76
N GLY A 27 -7.77 20.89 28.88
CA GLY A 27 -9.02 21.57 29.27
C GLY A 27 -10.33 20.83 28.94
N VAL A 28 -10.26 19.63 28.35
CA VAL A 28 -11.44 18.77 28.11
C VAL A 28 -11.35 17.56 29.04
N ALA A 29 -12.44 17.18 29.72
CA ALA A 29 -12.44 16.06 30.68
C ALA A 29 -12.02 14.71 30.04
N ASP A 30 -12.30 14.52 28.75
CA ASP A 30 -11.90 13.35 27.95
C ASP A 30 -10.67 13.60 27.06
N ALA A 31 -9.76 14.47 27.50
CA ALA A 31 -8.54 14.84 26.78
C ALA A 31 -7.64 13.65 26.37
N GLY A 32 -7.88 12.45 26.91
CA GLY A 32 -7.16 11.23 26.57
C GLY A 32 -7.85 10.29 25.58
N GLU A 33 -9.12 10.46 25.24
CA GLU A 33 -9.86 9.39 24.53
C GLU A 33 -9.97 9.59 23.01
N THR A 34 -9.61 10.76 22.49
CA THR A 34 -9.72 11.00 21.04
C THR A 34 -8.54 10.37 20.30
N MET A 35 -8.79 9.24 19.66
CA MET A 35 -7.86 8.59 18.72
C MET A 35 -8.11 9.10 17.29
N LEU A 36 -7.09 9.69 16.67
CA LEU A 36 -7.11 10.06 15.27
C LEU A 36 -6.32 9.04 14.43
N LEU A 37 -6.81 8.75 13.23
CA LEU A 37 -6.03 8.05 12.22
C LEU A 37 -5.44 9.10 11.27
N ILE A 38 -4.11 9.17 11.20
CA ILE A 38 -3.39 10.19 10.43
C ILE A 38 -2.50 9.49 9.41
N ALA A 39 -2.47 9.97 8.16
CA ALA A 39 -1.48 9.53 7.19
C ALA A 39 -0.15 10.23 7.49
N VAL A 40 0.86 9.47 7.90
CA VAL A 40 2.20 9.98 8.20
C VAL A 40 3.11 9.67 7.02
N GLU A 41 3.66 10.72 6.41
CA GLU A 41 4.62 10.57 5.32
C GLU A 41 5.85 9.77 5.78
N LEU A 42 6.32 8.85 4.94
CA LEU A 42 7.50 8.03 5.24
C LEU A 42 8.81 8.77 4.94
N GLU A 43 9.88 8.38 5.63
CA GLU A 43 11.24 8.87 5.38
C GLU A 43 11.70 8.56 3.95
N GLU A 44 12.60 9.40 3.41
CA GLU A 44 13.06 9.33 2.01
C GLU A 44 13.58 7.94 1.59
N ARG A 45 14.30 7.25 2.47
CA ARG A 45 14.80 5.89 2.19
C ARG A 45 13.67 4.91 1.88
N TYR A 46 12.52 5.05 2.53
CA TYR A 46 11.36 4.19 2.30
C TYR A 46 10.56 4.63 1.08
N GLN A 47 10.58 5.92 0.77
CA GLN A 47 9.95 6.46 -0.44
C GLN A 47 10.56 5.81 -1.68
N GLN A 48 11.89 5.86 -1.79
CA GLN A 48 12.60 5.27 -2.92
C GLN A 48 12.37 3.76 -3.02
N LEU A 49 12.48 3.02 -1.90
CA LEU A 49 12.26 1.57 -1.90
C LEU A 49 10.84 1.19 -2.36
N LEU A 50 9.84 1.96 -1.98
CA LEU A 50 8.45 1.71 -2.36
C LEU A 50 8.15 2.13 -3.79
N ASP A 51 8.80 3.18 -4.29
CA ASP A 51 8.73 3.56 -5.70
C ASP A 51 9.38 2.49 -6.58
N ASP A 52 10.60 2.04 -6.25
CA ASP A 52 11.29 0.96 -6.97
C ASP A 52 10.45 -0.33 -7.00
N ALA A 53 9.83 -0.67 -5.87
CA ALA A 53 8.92 -1.83 -5.79
C ALA A 53 7.67 -1.65 -6.65
N ALA A 54 7.06 -0.46 -6.65
CA ALA A 54 5.89 -0.16 -7.47
C ALA A 54 6.22 -0.20 -8.96
N ASP A 55 7.38 0.33 -9.35
CA ASP A 55 7.88 0.34 -10.73
C ASP A 55 8.18 -1.09 -11.20
N SER A 56 8.86 -1.89 -10.39
CA SER A 56 9.11 -3.31 -10.69
C SER A 56 7.80 -4.09 -10.90
N LEU A 57 6.79 -3.87 -10.06
CA LEU A 57 5.47 -4.50 -10.24
C LEU A 57 4.74 -4.00 -11.49
N ALA A 58 4.92 -2.74 -11.87
CA ALA A 58 4.36 -2.21 -13.11
C ALA A 58 5.03 -2.83 -14.35
N GLU A 59 6.34 -3.09 -14.28
CA GLU A 59 7.08 -3.77 -15.35
C GLU A 59 6.56 -5.21 -15.57
N TYR A 60 6.37 -6.00 -14.51
CA TYR A 60 5.77 -7.32 -14.65
C TYR A 60 4.38 -7.27 -15.29
N ARG A 61 3.54 -6.31 -14.89
CA ARG A 61 2.20 -6.15 -15.49
C ARG A 61 2.26 -5.78 -16.97
N SER A 62 3.21 -4.94 -17.38
CA SER A 62 3.36 -4.55 -18.80
C SER A 62 3.81 -5.72 -19.67
N GLN A 63 4.50 -6.71 -19.09
CA GLN A 63 4.88 -7.97 -19.73
C GLN A 63 3.74 -9.02 -19.74
N GLY A 64 2.53 -8.67 -19.30
CA GLY A 64 1.40 -9.59 -19.22
C GLY A 64 1.48 -10.56 -18.03
N VAL A 65 2.28 -10.25 -17.00
CA VAL A 65 2.27 -11.01 -15.75
C VAL A 65 1.25 -10.40 -14.80
N GLN A 66 0.18 -11.13 -14.53
CA GLN A 66 -0.79 -10.72 -13.51
C GLN A 66 -0.17 -10.86 -12.12
N VAL A 67 -0.04 -9.72 -11.44
CA VAL A 67 0.35 -9.65 -10.03
C VAL A 67 -0.92 -9.68 -9.19
N ARG A 68 -1.14 -10.76 -8.42
CA ARG A 68 -2.26 -10.85 -7.47
C ARG A 68 -1.75 -10.88 -6.04
N LEU A 69 -2.40 -10.12 -5.17
CA LEU A 69 -2.23 -10.26 -3.73
C LEU A 69 -2.95 -11.54 -3.33
N ALA A 70 -2.22 -12.54 -2.83
CA ALA A 70 -2.82 -13.76 -2.30
C ALA A 70 -3.05 -13.53 -0.80
N PRO A 71 -4.28 -13.28 -0.33
CA PRO A 71 -4.53 -12.95 1.08
C PRO A 71 -4.14 -14.08 2.05
N ASP A 72 -4.06 -15.31 1.56
CA ASP A 72 -3.75 -16.51 2.35
C ASP A 72 -2.25 -16.84 2.36
N ALA A 73 -1.50 -16.28 1.42
CA ALA A 73 -0.05 -16.36 1.39
C ALA A 73 0.49 -15.04 1.94
N GLN A 74 1.54 -15.06 2.73
CA GLN A 74 2.22 -13.83 3.19
C GLN A 74 3.02 -13.18 2.05
N GLY A 75 2.44 -13.02 0.85
CA GLY A 75 3.17 -12.60 -0.35
C GLY A 75 2.33 -12.36 -1.61
N LEU A 76 3.05 -11.97 -2.66
CA LEU A 76 2.52 -11.72 -4.00
C LEU A 76 2.62 -12.99 -4.85
N SER A 77 1.55 -13.32 -5.58
CA SER A 77 1.59 -14.37 -6.60
C SER A 77 1.75 -13.73 -7.98
N LEU A 78 2.77 -14.17 -8.72
CA LEU A 78 3.02 -13.79 -10.11
C LEU A 78 2.47 -14.89 -11.01
N GLN A 79 1.43 -14.59 -11.77
CA GLN A 79 0.87 -15.51 -12.74
C GLN A 79 1.17 -14.97 -14.15
N PRO A 80 2.03 -15.61 -14.95
CA PRO A 80 2.10 -15.27 -16.36
C PRO A 80 0.72 -15.50 -16.98
N GLU A 81 0.25 -14.59 -17.82
CA GLU A 81 -0.87 -14.91 -18.70
C GLU A 81 -0.41 -16.04 -19.62
N MET A 82 -0.78 -17.28 -19.28
CA MET A 82 -0.67 -18.39 -20.21
C MET A 82 -1.42 -17.96 -21.46
N SER A 83 -0.67 -17.77 -22.55
CA SER A 83 -1.19 -17.57 -23.89
C SER A 83 -2.40 -18.47 -24.06
N ALA A 84 -3.58 -17.87 -24.20
CA ALA A 84 -4.74 -18.59 -24.68
C ALA A 84 -4.26 -19.29 -25.94
N SER A 85 -4.13 -20.61 -25.87
CA SER A 85 -3.73 -21.45 -26.98
C SER A 85 -4.90 -21.34 -27.96
N VAL A 86 -4.80 -20.38 -28.88
CA VAL A 86 -5.65 -20.33 -30.06
C VAL A 86 -5.30 -21.59 -30.83
N SER A 87 -6.08 -22.64 -30.58
CA SER A 87 -6.09 -23.83 -31.41
C SER A 87 -6.56 -23.38 -32.79
N VAL A 88 -5.63 -23.31 -33.72
CA VAL A 88 -5.91 -23.19 -35.14
C VAL A 88 -6.62 -24.48 -35.54
N ASN A 89 -7.87 -24.35 -35.97
CA ASN A 89 -8.58 -25.37 -36.72
C ASN A 89 -9.10 -24.73 -38.01
#